data_AF-A0A3D5WNK1-F1
#
_entry.id   AF-A0A3D5WNK1-F1
#
_cell.length_a   1.000
_cell.length_b   1.000
_cell.length_c   1.000
_cell.angle_alpha   90.00
_cell.angle_beta   90.00
_cell.angle_gamma   90.00
#
_symmetry.space_group_name_H-M   'P 1'
#
loop_
_entity.id
_entity.type
_entity.pdbx_description
1 polymer ?
#
loop_
_entity_poly.entity_id
_entity_poly.type
_entity_poly.pdbx_seq_one_letter_code
_entity_poly.pdbx_strand_id
1 'polypeptide(L)'
;MGNVKRVYVEKKSAYAVRAKELKEEVVRYLGITALQDVRVLIRYDVENLSDATYRQALGTVFSEPPVDEYFEETFAVDTDALVFSVEYLPGQFDQRA
;
A
#
# COMPACT_ATOMS: atom_id res chain seq x y z
N MET A 1 17.34 1.20 -18.77
CA MET A 1 16.20 1.01 -17.85
C MET A 1 16.52 1.79 -16.60
N GLY A 2 15.70 2.79 -16.27
CA GLY A 2 15.87 3.55 -15.04
C GLY A 2 15.74 2.63 -13.83
N ASN A 3 16.42 2.96 -12.73
CA ASN A 3 16.23 2.24 -11.48
C ASN A 3 14.88 2.67 -10.90
N VAL A 4 13.85 1.83 -11.04
CA VAL A 4 12.53 2.04 -10.45
C VAL A 4 12.68 1.89 -8.94
N LYS A 5 12.36 2.93 -8.18
CA LYS A 5 12.21 2.86 -6.73
C LYS A 5 10.77 2.54 -6.40
N ARG A 6 10.57 1.62 -5.47
CA ARG A 6 9.22 1.20 -5.06
C ARG A 6 8.95 1.57 -3.62
N VAL A 7 7.81 2.22 -3.39
CA VAL A 7 7.35 2.58 -2.05
C VAL A 7 5.99 1.96 -1.80
N TYR A 8 5.86 1.27 -0.67
CA TYR A 8 4.59 0.76 -0.18
C TYR A 8 4.15 1.60 1.01
N VAL A 9 2.89 2.01 1.05
CA VAL A 9 2.36 2.83 2.14
C VAL A 9 1.07 2.22 2.65
N GLU A 10 0.96 2.06 3.97
CA GLU A 10 -0.25 1.59 4.61
C GLU A 10 -0.61 2.47 5.80
N LYS A 11 -1.91 2.51 6.12
CA LYS A 11 -2.38 3.16 7.34
C LYS A 11 -1.93 2.32 8.54
N LYS A 12 -1.42 2.97 9.59
CA LYS A 12 -1.17 2.32 10.88
C LYS A 12 -2.44 1.65 11.37
N SER A 13 -2.31 0.57 12.15
CA SER A 13 -3.44 -0.24 12.65
C SER A 13 -4.57 0.60 13.30
N ALA A 14 -4.23 1.69 13.99
CA ALA A 14 -5.20 2.61 14.57
C ALA A 14 -6.09 3.33 13.53
N TYR A 15 -5.55 3.61 12.34
CA TYR A 15 -6.18 4.38 11.26
C TYR A 15 -6.59 3.54 10.04
N ALA A 16 -6.31 2.23 10.04
CA ALA A 16 -6.58 1.30 8.95
C ALA A 16 -8.07 0.94 8.78
N VAL A 17 -8.93 1.95 8.65
CA VAL A 17 -10.40 1.79 8.54
C VAL A 17 -10.76 0.94 7.33
N ARG A 18 -10.22 1.25 6.14
CA ARG A 18 -10.53 0.51 4.91
C ARG A 18 -10.14 -0.96 4.99
N ALA A 19 -9.02 -1.27 5.65
CA ALA A 19 -8.56 -2.64 5.83
C ALA A 19 -9.51 -3.44 6.73
N LYS A 20 -10.00 -2.82 7.81
CA LYS A 20 -11.00 -3.42 8.72
C LYS A 20 -12.33 -3.64 8.01
N GLU A 21 -12.81 -2.66 7.26
CA GLU A 21 -14.03 -2.80 6.44
C GLU A 21 -13.92 -3.95 5.44
N LEU A 22 -12.81 -4.04 4.71
CA LEU A 22 -12.60 -5.10 3.73
C LEU A 22 -12.55 -6.48 4.39
N LYS A 23 -11.92 -6.61 5.56
CA LYS A 23 -11.96 -7.85 6.35
C LYS A 23 -13.41 -8.23 6.70
N GLU A 24 -14.21 -7.27 7.18
CA GLU A 24 -15.61 -7.51 7.51
C GLU A 24 -16.44 -7.92 6.29
N GLU A 25 -16.26 -7.24 5.15
CA GLU A 25 -16.91 -7.58 3.88
C GLU A 25 -16.57 -9.02 3.44
N VAL A 26 -15.30 -9.41 3.48
CA VAL A 26 -14.85 -10.76 3.10
C VAL A 26 -15.43 -11.82 4.04
N VAL A 27 -15.41 -11.58 5.35
CA VAL A 27 -15.97 -12.52 6.32
C VAL A 27 -17.49 -12.64 6.17
N ARG A 28 -18.21 -11.52 6.06
CA ARG A 28 -19.69 -11.50 6.07
C ARG A 28 -20.31 -11.88 4.73
N TYR A 29 -19.77 -11.38 3.62
CA TYR A 29 -20.37 -11.58 2.30
C TYR A 29 -19.86 -12.84 1.61
N LEU A 30 -18.58 -13.17 1.80
CA LEU A 30 -17.98 -14.35 1.17
C LEU A 30 -17.91 -15.56 2.11
N GLY A 31 -18.20 -15.37 3.41
CA GLY A 31 -18.23 -16.46 4.40
C GLY A 31 -16.85 -16.99 4.79
N ILE A 32 -15.77 -16.27 4.48
CA ILE A 32 -14.39 -16.71 4.76
C ILE A 32 -14.03 -16.38 6.20
N THR A 33 -14.50 -17.20 7.15
CA THR A 33 -14.37 -16.95 8.60
C THR A 33 -12.97 -17.18 9.16
N ALA A 34 -12.11 -17.89 8.44
CA ALA A 34 -10.74 -18.17 8.86
C ALA A 34 -9.78 -16.97 8.68
N LEU A 35 -10.22 -15.89 8.01
CA LEU A 35 -9.39 -14.73 7.72
C LEU A 35 -9.01 -13.96 9.00
N GLN A 36 -7.72 -13.94 9.32
CA GLN A 36 -7.21 -13.34 10.56
C GLN A 36 -7.03 -11.84 10.44
N ASP A 37 -6.52 -11.35 9.30
CA ASP A 37 -6.30 -9.94 9.09
C ASP A 37 -6.33 -9.57 7.61
N VAL A 38 -6.47 -8.27 7.34
CA VAL A 38 -6.35 -7.69 6.00
C VAL A 38 -5.48 -6.44 6.11
N ARG A 39 -4.52 -6.32 5.20
CA ARG A 39 -3.73 -5.11 5.01
C ARG A 39 -4.02 -4.52 3.64
N VAL A 40 -4.02 -3.19 3.56
CA VAL A 40 -4.22 -2.45 2.31
C VAL A 40 -3.05 -1.51 2.15
N LEU A 41 -2.23 -1.79 1.14
CA LEU A 41 -1.05 -1.00 0.82
C LEU A 41 -1.23 -0.31 -0.53
N ILE A 42 -0.83 0.96 -0.60
CA ILE A 42 -0.65 1.68 -1.86
C ILE A 42 0.79 1.48 -2.32
N ARG A 43 0.98 1.12 -3.60
CA ARG A 43 2.30 0.95 -4.22
C ARG A 43 2.58 2.10 -5.17
N TYR A 44 3.66 2.82 -4.91
CA TYR A 44 4.20 3.85 -5.80
C TYR A 44 5.46 3.31 -6.48
N ASP A 45 5.43 3.27 -7.81
CA ASP A 45 6.60 2.97 -8.63
C ASP A 45 7.10 4.28 -9.23
N VAL A 46 8.34 4.67 -8.90
CA VAL A 46 8.86 5.99 -9.20
C VAL A 46 10.20 5.90 -9.92
N GLU A 47 10.33 6.66 -11.00
CA GLU A 47 11.54 6.76 -11.80
C GLU A 47 12.03 8.21 -11.88
N ASN A 48 13.30 8.39 -12.26
CA ASN A 48 13.89 9.69 -12.60
C ASN A 48 13.90 10.72 -11.44
N LEU A 49 14.03 10.25 -10.20
CA LEU A 49 14.25 11.10 -9.02
C LEU A 49 15.70 11.04 -8.54
N SER A 50 16.20 12.19 -8.06
CA SER A 50 17.43 12.20 -7.24
C SER A 50 17.16 11.53 -5.89
N ASP A 51 18.18 10.93 -5.29
CA ASP A 51 18.05 10.30 -3.96
C ASP A 51 17.60 11.31 -2.89
N ALA A 52 18.09 12.56 -2.97
CA ALA A 52 17.69 13.62 -2.03
C ALA A 52 16.18 13.94 -2.16
N THR A 53 15.69 14.09 -3.40
CA THR A 53 14.26 14.34 -3.64
C THR A 53 13.40 13.17 -3.20
N TYR A 54 13.83 11.95 -3.52
CA TYR A 54 13.14 10.73 -3.12
C TYR A 54 13.02 10.63 -1.59
N ARG A 55 14.12 10.85 -0.85
CA ARG A 55 14.12 10.83 0.62
C ARG A 55 13.16 11.83 1.24
N GLN A 56 13.09 13.04 0.68
CA GLN A 56 12.13 14.05 1.14
C GLN A 56 10.69 13.62 0.84
N ALA A 57 10.44 13.12 -0.38
CA ALA A 57 9.12 12.73 -0.84
C ALA A 57 8.49 11.60 -0.01
N LEU A 58 9.28 10.69 0.56
CA LEU A 58 8.79 9.61 1.42
C LEU A 58 7.86 10.13 2.52
N GLY A 59 8.27 11.16 3.27
CA GLY A 59 7.51 11.70 4.40
C GLY A 59 6.60 12.88 4.08
N THR A 60 6.57 13.38 2.84
CA THR A 60 5.82 14.59 2.47
C THR A 60 4.84 14.39 1.33
N VAL A 61 5.10 13.43 0.44
CA VAL A 61 4.28 13.16 -0.75
C VAL A 61 3.66 11.77 -0.66
N PHE A 62 4.47 10.75 -0.41
CA PHE A 62 3.99 9.36 -0.44
C PHE A 62 3.28 8.93 0.85
N SER A 63 3.66 9.50 1.99
CA SER A 63 3.09 9.13 3.28
C SER A 63 2.79 10.35 4.15
N GLU A 64 1.80 10.21 5.03
CA GLU A 64 1.55 11.11 6.14
C GLU A 64 2.08 10.47 7.44
N PRO A 65 3.30 10.81 7.92
CA PRO A 65 3.99 10.08 8.99
C PRO A 65 3.19 9.88 10.29
N PRO A 66 2.30 10.80 10.72
CA PRO A 66 1.43 10.56 11.86
C PRO A 66 0.53 9.33 11.72
N VAL A 67 -0.01 9.06 10.54
CA VAL A 67 -1.07 8.05 10.32
C VAL A 67 -0.64 6.88 9.44
N ASP A 68 0.45 7.04 8.69
CA ASP A 68 0.96 6.05 7.74
C ASP A 68 2.28 5.42 8.19
N GLU A 69 2.51 4.20 7.72
CA GLU A 69 3.81 3.56 7.66
C GLU A 69 4.18 3.38 6.18
N TYR A 70 5.46 3.57 5.85
CA TYR A 70 5.97 3.32 4.52
C TYR A 70 7.12 2.33 4.55
N PHE A 71 7.27 1.59 3.46
CA PHE A 71 8.30 0.60 3.25
C PHE A 71 8.92 0.80 1.87
N GLU A 72 10.24 0.75 1.82
CA GLU A 72 10.99 0.84 0.56
C GLU A 72 11.26 -0.56 0.02
N GLU A 73 11.03 -0.77 -1.27
CA GLU A 73 11.28 -1.98 -2.07
C GLU A 73 10.47 -3.24 -1.69
N THR A 74 10.33 -3.53 -0.40
CA THR A 74 9.64 -4.70 0.14
C THR A 74 9.01 -4.37 1.49
N PHE A 75 8.05 -5.19 1.90
CA PHE A 75 7.43 -5.13 3.22
C PHE A 75 7.31 -6.55 3.79
N ALA A 76 7.18 -6.67 5.11
CA ALA A 76 7.00 -7.95 5.76
C ALA A 76 5.64 -8.56 5.38
N VAL A 77 5.64 -9.83 5.01
CA VAL A 77 4.46 -10.61 4.65
C VAL A 77 4.49 -11.90 5.45
N ASP A 78 3.37 -12.23 6.11
CA ASP A 78 3.25 -13.48 6.85
C ASP A 78 3.25 -14.67 5.89
N THR A 79 3.79 -15.82 6.34
CA THR A 79 4.00 -17.00 5.48
C THR A 79 2.71 -17.60 4.93
N ASP A 80 1.58 -17.37 5.58
CA ASP A 80 0.24 -17.82 5.22
C ASP A 80 -0.60 -16.72 4.54
N ALA A 81 -0.02 -15.55 4.30
CA ALA A 81 -0.71 -14.45 3.64
C ALA A 81 -0.76 -14.63 2.12
N LEU A 82 -1.87 -14.18 1.53
CA LEU A 82 -2.03 -14.05 0.08
C LEU A 82 -1.92 -12.57 -0.30
N VAL A 83 -1.00 -12.27 -1.21
CA VAL A 83 -0.76 -10.91 -1.69
C VAL A 83 -1.11 -10.82 -3.17
N PHE A 84 -1.93 -9.84 -3.52
CA PHE A 84 -2.24 -9.50 -4.89
C PHE A 84 -2.37 -7.98 -5.01
N SER A 85 -2.15 -7.47 -6.22
CA SER A 85 -2.29 -6.05 -6.53
C SER A 85 -3.39 -5.84 -7.56
N VAL A 86 -4.07 -4.72 -7.44
CA VAL A 86 -4.94 -4.19 -8.49
C VAL A 86 -4.31 -2.91 -9.03
N GLU A 87 -4.36 -2.72 -10.33
CA GLU A 87 -3.89 -1.51 -10.99
C GLU A 87 -4.88 -1.07 -12.07
N TYR A 88 -4.83 0.22 -12.39
CA TYR A 88 -5.59 0.77 -13.50
C TYR A 88 -5.09 0.19 -14.82
N LEU A 89 -6.01 0.05 -15.78
CA LEU A 89 -5.65 -0.39 -17.12
C LEU A 89 -4.79 0.68 -17.83
N PRO A 90 -3.96 0.30 -18.81
CA PRO A 90 -3.17 1.27 -19.57
C PRO A 90 -4.03 2.41 -20.12
N GLY A 91 -3.67 3.66 -19.77
CA GLY A 91 -4.41 4.87 -20.13
C GLY A 91 -5.45 5.32 -19.10
N GLN A 92 -5.70 4.55 -18.05
CA GLN A 92 -6.42 4.99 -16.85
C GLN A 92 -5.41 5.39 -15.78
N PHE A 93 -5.71 6.49 -15.09
CA PHE A 93 -4.91 6.95 -13.95
C PHE A 93 -5.84 7.39 -12.84
N ASP A 94 -5.41 7.20 -11.60
CA ASP A 94 -6.07 7.81 -10.46
C ASP A 94 -5.80 9.31 -10.52
N GLN A 95 -6.85 10.12 -10.69
CA GLN A 95 -6.73 11.58 -10.72
C GLN A 95 -6.33 12.18 -9.36
N ARG A 96 -6.38 11.37 -8.29
CA ARG A 96 -6.03 11.77 -6.93
C ARG A 96 -4.67 11.26 -6.47
N ALA A 97 -4.03 10.38 -7.24
CA ALA A 97 -2.70 9.84 -6.94
C ALA A 97 -1.57 10.81 -7.32
#